data_AF-A0AAJ1A852-F1
#
_entry.id   AF-A0AAJ1A852-F1
#
_cell.length_a   1.000
_cell.length_b   1.000
_cell.length_c   1.000
_cell.angle_alpha   90.00
_cell.angle_beta   90.00
_cell.angle_gamma   90.00
#
_symmetry.space_group_name_H-M   'P 1'
#
loop_
_entity.id
_entity.type
_entity.pdbx_description
1 polymer ?
#
loop_
_entity_poly.entity_id
_entity_poly.type
_entity_poly.pdbx_seq_one_letter_code
_entity_poly.pdbx_strand_id
1 'polypeptide(L)'
;MKNASIGDYSSAERGVCGMAKNTEDLRQGRRQQPDIDAFDRRILAALAADSSQSYARLGETVGLSAPAVHERVRRLRQSGAIKGVHAALDGAALGKPLLAFVHVEAAGWGKSERLMQLLQFPEVEEMHSVAGDASVLFKVRTASPQALEAFLAQIHAVPGVTGTRSYIALSTYLERPVQAGVTDSWPDMPLPK
;
A
#
# COMPACT_ATOMS: atom_id res chain seq x y z
N MET A 1 59.58 -19.54 10.64
CA MET A 1 58.17 -19.54 10.23
C MET A 1 57.73 -18.09 10.08
N LYS A 2 57.44 -17.73 8.81
CA LYS A 2 56.81 -16.53 8.22
C LYS A 2 56.63 -15.26 9.06
N ASN A 3 57.23 -14.16 8.60
CA ASN A 3 56.58 -12.86 8.44
C ASN A 3 57.34 -12.00 7.39
N ALA A 4 56.68 -11.77 6.26
CA ALA A 4 56.97 -10.80 5.20
C ALA A 4 55.58 -10.43 4.63
N SER A 5 55.24 -9.23 4.18
CA SER A 5 55.98 -8.01 3.91
C SER A 5 54.97 -6.86 3.98
N ILE A 6 55.46 -5.68 4.35
CA ILE A 6 54.83 -4.40 4.00
C ILE A 6 55.31 -4.04 2.60
N GLY A 7 54.43 -3.48 1.77
CA GLY A 7 54.76 -2.86 0.49
C GLY A 7 53.67 -3.07 -0.56
N ASP A 8 52.88 -2.04 -0.85
CA ASP A 8 53.09 -1.24 -2.07
C ASP A 8 51.84 -0.40 -2.43
N TYR A 9 52.04 0.92 -2.42
CA TYR A 9 51.24 1.89 -3.17
C TYR A 9 51.84 2.01 -4.58
N SER A 10 51.07 1.76 -5.64
CA SER A 10 50.91 2.68 -6.79
C SER A 10 50.23 2.03 -8.00
N SER A 11 49.16 2.68 -8.46
CA SER A 11 48.71 2.85 -9.85
C SER A 11 48.53 1.62 -10.76
N ALA A 12 47.26 1.30 -11.03
CA ALA A 12 46.81 1.06 -12.40
C ALA A 12 45.31 1.31 -12.52
N GLU A 13 44.97 2.32 -13.30
CA GLU A 13 43.64 2.57 -13.85
C GLU A 13 43.06 1.30 -14.50
N ARG A 14 41.75 1.09 -14.33
CA ARG A 14 40.82 0.56 -15.35
C ARG A 14 39.45 0.28 -14.72
N GLY A 15 38.41 0.89 -15.30
CA GLY A 15 37.06 0.32 -15.24
C GLY A 15 35.98 1.15 -14.57
N VAL A 16 35.76 2.39 -15.01
CA VAL A 16 34.40 2.94 -15.03
C VAL A 16 33.63 2.17 -16.11
N CYS A 17 32.83 1.19 -15.74
CA CYS A 17 31.81 0.59 -16.60
C CYS A 17 30.86 -0.26 -15.75
N GLY A 18 29.56 0.08 -15.76
CA GLY A 18 28.54 -0.81 -15.19
C GLY A 18 27.29 -0.15 -14.60
N MET A 19 27.01 1.12 -14.85
CA MET A 19 25.77 1.77 -14.43
C MET A 19 24.94 2.15 -15.65
N ALA A 20 24.32 1.16 -16.29
CA ALA A 20 23.24 1.33 -17.25
C ALA A 20 22.61 -0.02 -17.63
N LYS A 21 22.06 -0.77 -16.66
CA LYS A 21 21.11 -1.83 -16.98
C LYS A 21 19.93 -1.80 -16.02
N ASN A 22 18.80 -1.36 -16.59
CA ASN A 22 17.45 -1.79 -16.26
C ASN A 22 16.69 -1.00 -15.18
N THR A 23 16.73 0.33 -15.25
CA THR A 23 15.58 1.16 -14.80
C THR A 23 14.39 1.07 -15.77
N GLU A 24 14.60 0.52 -16.97
CA GLU A 24 13.57 0.28 -17.99
C GLU A 24 12.70 -0.96 -17.70
N ASP A 25 13.17 -1.93 -16.91
CA ASP A 25 12.39 -3.13 -16.56
C ASP A 25 11.27 -2.85 -15.55
N LEU A 26 11.35 -1.76 -14.77
CA LEU A 26 10.27 -1.36 -13.87
C LEU A 26 9.05 -0.78 -14.60
N ARG A 27 9.16 -0.50 -15.91
CA ARG A 27 8.06 0.02 -16.76
C ARG A 27 7.32 -1.07 -17.53
N GLN A 28 7.87 -2.27 -17.66
CA GLN A 28 7.30 -3.33 -18.51
C GLN A 28 6.13 -4.11 -17.88
N GLY A 29 5.80 -3.82 -16.62
CA GLY A 29 4.60 -4.30 -15.95
C GLY A 29 3.40 -3.37 -16.06
N ARG A 30 3.24 -2.58 -17.14
CA ARG A 30 1.95 -1.94 -17.45
C ARG A 30 0.97 -3.08 -17.75
N ARG A 31 0.42 -3.72 -16.69
CA ARG A 31 -0.78 -4.55 -16.76
C ARG A 31 -1.69 -3.78 -17.68
N GLN A 32 -2.01 -4.34 -18.85
CA GLN A 32 -2.98 -3.75 -19.77
C GLN A 32 -4.16 -3.36 -18.90
N GLN A 33 -4.33 -2.06 -18.71
CA GLN A 33 -5.32 -1.57 -17.76
C GLN A 33 -6.64 -2.03 -18.37
N PRO A 34 -7.42 -2.89 -17.67
CA PRO A 34 -8.69 -3.33 -18.22
C PRO A 34 -9.46 -2.08 -18.62
N ASP A 35 -9.97 -2.02 -19.84
CA ASP A 35 -10.76 -0.87 -20.27
C ASP A 35 -12.07 -0.89 -19.46
N ILE A 36 -12.09 -0.13 -18.35
CA ILE A 36 -13.22 -0.05 -17.43
C ILE A 36 -14.17 1.01 -17.97
N ASP A 37 -15.26 0.56 -18.58
CA ASP A 37 -16.30 1.44 -19.11
C ASP A 37 -17.16 2.10 -18.02
N ALA A 38 -18.04 3.01 -18.42
CA ALA A 38 -18.89 3.76 -17.50
C ALA A 38 -19.85 2.87 -16.68
N PHE A 39 -20.35 1.77 -17.26
CA PHE A 39 -21.20 0.83 -16.53
C PHE A 39 -20.40 0.05 -15.50
N ASP A 40 -19.19 -0.40 -15.85
CA ASP A 40 -18.30 -1.07 -14.92
C ASP A 40 -17.95 -0.17 -13.74
N ARG A 41 -17.68 1.13 -13.97
CA ARG A 41 -17.44 2.10 -12.88
C ARG A 41 -18.63 2.22 -11.95
N ARG A 42 -19.86 2.26 -12.49
CA ARG A 42 -21.09 2.32 -11.69
C ARG A 42 -21.29 1.04 -10.88
N ILE A 43 -21.04 -0.13 -11.47
CA ILE A 43 -21.10 -1.43 -10.78
C ILE A 43 -20.08 -1.46 -9.65
N LEU A 44 -18.83 -1.07 -9.92
CA LEU A 44 -17.75 -1.04 -8.92
C LEU A 44 -18.07 -0.06 -7.78
N ALA A 45 -18.61 1.12 -8.08
CA ALA A 45 -19.03 2.08 -7.07
C ALA A 45 -20.14 1.51 -6.16
N ALA A 46 -21.13 0.86 -6.74
CA ALA A 46 -22.22 0.25 -5.99
C ALA A 46 -21.73 -0.91 -5.10
N LEU A 47 -20.85 -1.78 -5.64
CA LEU A 47 -20.25 -2.88 -4.88
C LEU A 47 -19.30 -2.40 -3.79
N ALA A 48 -18.56 -1.32 -4.01
CA ALA A 48 -17.68 -0.72 -3.00
C ALA A 48 -18.47 -0.10 -1.84
N ALA A 49 -19.69 0.37 -2.09
CA ALA A 49 -20.60 0.87 -1.07
C ALA A 49 -21.28 -0.28 -0.30
N ASP A 50 -21.81 -1.27 -1.02
CA ASP A 50 -22.40 -2.48 -0.43
C ASP A 50 -22.30 -3.65 -1.40
N SER A 51 -21.38 -4.57 -1.09
CA SER A 51 -21.13 -5.77 -1.88
C SER A 51 -22.15 -6.90 -1.67
N SER A 52 -23.06 -6.77 -0.70
CA SER A 52 -24.07 -7.79 -0.38
C SER A 52 -25.31 -7.71 -1.30
N GLN A 53 -25.44 -6.62 -2.07
CA GLN A 53 -26.55 -6.41 -2.98
C GLN A 53 -26.66 -7.50 -4.05
N SER A 54 -27.90 -7.87 -4.39
CA SER A 54 -28.17 -8.81 -5.48
C SER A 54 -27.85 -8.19 -6.84
N TYR A 55 -27.52 -9.03 -7.83
CA TYR A 55 -27.29 -8.55 -9.20
C TYR A 55 -28.53 -7.92 -9.84
N ALA A 56 -29.73 -8.32 -9.41
CA ALA A 56 -30.97 -7.66 -9.83
C ALA A 56 -31.01 -6.20 -9.35
N ARG A 57 -30.73 -5.96 -8.06
CA ARG A 57 -30.73 -4.61 -7.48
C ARG A 57 -29.62 -3.73 -8.05
N LEU A 58 -28.45 -4.31 -8.27
CA LEU A 58 -27.35 -3.63 -8.96
C LEU A 58 -27.75 -3.27 -10.40
N GLY A 59 -28.41 -4.18 -11.11
CA GLY A 59 -28.94 -3.97 -12.46
C GLY A 59 -29.89 -2.78 -12.55
N GLU A 60 -30.86 -2.69 -11.64
CA GLU A 60 -31.77 -1.54 -11.51
C GLU A 60 -31.00 -0.22 -11.32
N THR A 61 -29.97 -0.24 -10.47
CA THR A 61 -29.17 0.95 -10.14
C THR A 61 -28.31 1.43 -11.32
N VAL A 62 -27.77 0.50 -12.10
CA VAL A 62 -26.84 0.81 -13.20
C VAL A 62 -27.50 0.87 -14.58
N GLY A 63 -28.75 0.42 -14.72
CA GLY A 63 -29.48 0.36 -15.99
C GLY A 63 -29.13 -0.86 -16.85
N LEU A 64 -28.85 -2.01 -16.23
CA LEU A 64 -28.52 -3.27 -16.90
C LEU A 64 -29.39 -4.43 -16.39
N SER A 65 -29.54 -5.47 -17.20
CA SER A 65 -30.18 -6.71 -16.74
C SER A 65 -29.29 -7.46 -15.74
N ALA A 66 -29.90 -8.25 -14.84
CA ALA A 66 -29.16 -9.03 -13.86
C ALA A 66 -28.09 -9.97 -14.49
N PRO A 67 -28.34 -10.68 -15.61
CA PRO A 67 -27.32 -11.47 -16.29
C PRO A 67 -26.16 -10.62 -16.84
N ALA A 68 -26.44 -9.41 -17.35
CA ALA A 68 -25.41 -8.51 -17.85
C ALA A 68 -24.50 -8.00 -16.73
N VAL A 69 -25.07 -7.68 -15.55
CA VAL A 69 -24.28 -7.32 -14.36
C VAL A 69 -23.43 -8.51 -13.92
N HIS A 70 -24.01 -9.72 -13.88
CA HIS A 70 -23.28 -10.93 -13.49
C HIS A 70 -22.02 -11.16 -14.35
N GLU A 71 -22.16 -11.11 -15.68
CA GLU A 71 -21.04 -11.28 -16.61
C GLU A 71 -19.98 -10.19 -16.44
N ARG A 72 -20.39 -8.93 -16.24
CA ARG A 72 -19.45 -7.83 -16.00
C ARG A 72 -18.69 -8.00 -14.69
N VAL A 73 -19.36 -8.35 -13.59
CA VAL A 73 -18.70 -8.61 -12.30
C VAL A 73 -17.74 -9.79 -12.40
N ARG A 74 -18.13 -10.86 -13.09
CA ARG A 74 -17.27 -12.01 -13.37
C ARG A 74 -16.01 -11.58 -14.13
N ARG A 75 -16.16 -10.79 -15.20
CA ARG A 75 -15.03 -10.23 -15.97
C ARG A 75 -14.12 -9.34 -15.12
N LEU A 76 -14.69 -8.45 -14.29
CA LEU A 76 -13.94 -7.55 -13.42
C LEU A 76 -13.15 -8.28 -12.33
N ARG A 77 -13.64 -9.43 -11.86
CA ARG A 77 -12.88 -10.33 -10.98
C ARG A 77 -11.74 -11.02 -11.73
N GLN A 78 -12.01 -11.55 -12.92
CA GLN A 78 -10.99 -12.23 -13.74
C GLN A 78 -9.86 -11.30 -14.18
N SER A 79 -10.18 -10.04 -14.50
CA SER A 79 -9.18 -9.03 -14.87
C SER A 79 -8.38 -8.49 -13.68
N GLY A 80 -8.78 -8.82 -12.45
CA GLY A 80 -8.16 -8.32 -11.22
C GLY A 80 -8.55 -6.89 -10.84
N ALA A 81 -9.53 -6.29 -11.53
CA ALA A 81 -10.10 -5.00 -11.12
C ALA A 81 -10.81 -5.11 -9.75
N ILE A 82 -11.51 -6.21 -9.51
CA ILE A 82 -12.01 -6.60 -8.18
C ILE A 82 -10.99 -7.57 -7.58
N LYS A 83 -10.20 -7.09 -6.63
CA LYS A 83 -9.17 -7.91 -5.93
C LYS A 83 -9.74 -8.83 -4.85
N GLY A 84 -10.86 -8.42 -4.24
CA GLY A 84 -11.47 -9.14 -3.12
C GLY A 84 -12.72 -8.42 -2.63
N VAL A 85 -13.49 -9.10 -1.80
CA VAL A 85 -14.61 -8.53 -1.03
C VAL A 85 -14.29 -8.75 0.44
N HIS A 86 -14.28 -7.67 1.22
CA HIS A 86 -13.87 -7.69 2.61
C HIS A 86 -14.92 -6.98 3.46
N ALA A 87 -15.08 -7.43 4.70
CA ALA A 87 -15.90 -6.72 5.68
C ALA A 87 -15.17 -5.46 6.15
N ALA A 88 -15.90 -4.35 6.27
CA ALA A 88 -15.42 -3.17 6.99
C ALA A 88 -15.60 -3.42 8.49
N LEU A 89 -14.49 -3.48 9.23
CA LEU A 89 -14.48 -3.83 10.65
C LEU A 89 -14.15 -2.61 11.49
N ASP A 90 -14.82 -2.46 12.62
CA ASP A 90 -14.47 -1.44 13.61
C ASP A 90 -13.29 -1.94 14.47
N GLY A 91 -12.16 -1.25 14.36
CA GLY A 91 -10.97 -1.56 15.14
C GLY A 91 -11.17 -1.41 16.65
N ALA A 92 -11.97 -0.44 17.10
CA ALA A 92 -12.23 -0.24 18.52
C ALA A 92 -13.06 -1.41 19.10
N ALA A 93 -14.10 -1.85 18.38
CA ALA A 93 -14.88 -3.03 18.74
C ALA A 93 -14.05 -4.32 18.80
N LEU A 94 -12.93 -4.37 18.07
CA LEU A 94 -11.98 -5.50 18.06
C LEU A 94 -10.80 -5.32 19.04
N GLY A 95 -10.86 -4.33 19.94
CA GLY A 95 -9.83 -4.12 20.95
C GLY A 95 -8.54 -3.48 20.43
N LYS A 96 -8.57 -2.85 19.25
CA LYS A 96 -7.45 -2.11 18.64
C LYS A 96 -7.88 -0.66 18.37
N PRO A 97 -8.09 0.19 19.38
CA PRO A 97 -8.60 1.54 19.15
C PRO A 97 -7.55 2.53 18.61
N LEU A 98 -6.25 2.22 18.76
CA LEU A 98 -5.17 3.16 18.44
C LEU A 98 -4.69 2.96 17.00
N LEU A 99 -4.97 3.93 16.12
CA LEU A 99 -4.45 3.98 14.76
C LEU A 99 -3.21 4.87 14.70
N ALA A 100 -2.12 4.36 14.11
CA ALA A 100 -0.89 5.11 13.92
C ALA A 100 -0.28 4.90 12.53
N PHE A 101 0.41 5.93 12.05
CA PHE A 101 1.22 5.91 10.84
C PHE A 101 2.69 5.98 11.23
N VAL A 102 3.48 4.98 10.85
CA VAL A 102 4.89 4.88 11.21
C VAL A 102 5.74 5.02 9.96
N HIS A 103 6.48 6.12 9.90
CA HIS A 103 7.54 6.33 8.92
C HIS A 103 8.79 5.63 9.41
N VAL A 104 9.41 4.83 8.56
CA VAL A 104 10.67 4.13 8.85
C VAL A 104 11.76 4.68 7.96
N GLU A 105 12.80 5.20 8.60
CA GLU A 105 14.03 5.62 7.96
C GLU A 105 15.00 4.44 7.96
N ALA A 106 15.52 4.07 6.79
CA ALA A 106 16.46 2.98 6.67
C ALA A 106 17.53 3.29 5.63
N ALA A 107 18.76 2.86 5.90
CA ALA A 107 19.84 2.90 4.93
C ALA A 107 19.52 1.95 3.75
N GLY A 108 19.44 2.52 2.55
CA GLY A 108 19.08 1.78 1.32
C GLY A 108 17.57 1.66 1.10
N TRP A 109 17.14 0.63 0.37
CA TRP A 109 15.76 0.51 -0.14
C TRP A 109 14.72 0.06 0.90
N GLY A 110 15.10 -0.07 2.18
CA GLY A 110 14.17 -0.42 3.27
C GLY A 110 13.48 -1.79 3.16
N LYS A 111 13.86 -2.63 2.19
CA LYS A 111 13.29 -3.98 1.97
C LYS A 111 14.21 -5.05 2.56
N SER A 112 14.24 -5.17 3.87
CA SER A 112 14.86 -6.33 4.52
C SER A 112 13.85 -7.47 4.64
N GLU A 113 14.33 -8.70 4.60
CA GLU A 113 13.50 -9.90 4.81
C GLU A 113 12.77 -9.83 6.17
N ARG A 114 13.48 -9.38 7.21
CA ARG A 114 12.90 -9.18 8.54
C ARG A 114 11.77 -8.16 8.55
N LEU A 115 11.88 -7.06 7.79
CA LEU A 115 10.80 -6.08 7.73
C LEU A 115 9.56 -6.65 7.02
N MET A 116 9.75 -7.48 5.98
CA MET A 116 8.64 -8.15 5.29
C MET A 116 7.92 -9.16 6.17
N GLN A 117 8.60 -9.78 7.14
CA GLN A 117 7.95 -10.64 8.13
C GLN A 117 6.95 -9.90 9.00
N LEU A 118 7.03 -8.56 9.10
CA LEU A 118 6.02 -7.80 9.85
C LEU A 118 4.64 -7.82 9.19
N LEU A 119 4.55 -8.11 7.90
CA LEU A 119 3.29 -8.19 7.14
C LEU A 119 2.34 -9.28 7.62
N GLN A 120 2.83 -10.26 8.38
CA GLN A 120 2.01 -11.36 8.90
C GLN A 120 1.20 -10.95 10.14
N PHE A 121 1.52 -9.81 10.77
CA PHE A 121 0.85 -9.37 11.99
C PHE A 121 -0.45 -8.62 11.69
N PRO A 122 -1.57 -8.95 12.37
CA PRO A 122 -2.87 -8.34 12.12
C PRO A 122 -2.97 -6.87 12.55
N GLU A 123 -1.97 -6.37 13.28
CA GLU A 123 -1.81 -4.95 13.59
C GLU A 123 -1.37 -4.14 12.36
N VAL A 124 -0.72 -4.77 11.38
CA VAL A 124 -0.28 -4.11 10.13
C VAL A 124 -1.42 -4.10 9.13
N GLU A 125 -2.06 -2.94 8.96
CA GLU A 125 -3.15 -2.76 8.00
C GLU A 125 -2.62 -2.43 6.61
N GLU A 126 -1.56 -1.62 6.51
CA GLU A 126 -0.91 -1.28 5.25
C GLU A 126 0.61 -1.08 5.42
N MET A 127 1.37 -1.38 4.38
CA MET A 127 2.80 -1.11 4.27
C MET A 127 3.14 -0.67 2.85
N HIS A 128 3.81 0.47 2.74
CA HIS A 128 4.14 1.07 1.45
C HIS A 128 5.61 1.47 1.41
N SER A 129 6.29 1.21 0.29
CA SER A 129 7.55 1.90 0.01
C SER A 129 7.19 3.28 -0.55
N VAL A 130 7.78 4.33 0.03
CA VAL A 130 7.45 5.72 -0.29
C VAL A 130 8.70 6.44 -0.80
N ALA A 131 8.50 7.44 -1.65
CA ALA A 131 9.57 8.34 -2.06
C ALA A 131 9.62 9.51 -1.07
N GLY A 132 10.82 9.83 -0.56
CA GLY A 132 11.05 10.91 0.41
C GLY A 132 12.09 10.50 1.46
N ASP A 133 12.07 11.18 2.60
CA ASP A 133 13.03 10.97 3.69
C ASP A 133 12.83 9.63 4.42
N ALA A 134 11.62 9.07 4.35
CA ALA A 134 11.32 7.73 4.84
C ALA A 134 11.37 6.73 3.69
N SER A 135 11.86 5.53 3.97
CA SER A 135 11.94 4.44 2.98
C SER A 135 10.64 3.63 2.95
N VAL A 136 9.95 3.52 4.09
CA VAL A 136 8.72 2.74 4.28
C VAL A 136 7.72 3.49 5.17
N LEU A 137 6.43 3.37 4.83
CA LEU A 137 5.30 3.85 5.63
C LEU A 137 4.42 2.66 6.04
N PHE A 138 4.16 2.53 7.34
CA PHE A 138 3.18 1.62 7.88
C PHE A 138 1.91 2.35 8.32
N LYS A 139 0.76 1.72 8.10
CA LYS A 139 -0.48 2.01 8.81
C LYS A 139 -0.74 0.85 9.76
N VAL A 140 -0.77 1.12 11.05
CA VAL A 140 -0.95 0.09 12.08
C VAL A 140 -2.07 0.43 13.04
N ARG A 141 -2.76 -0.60 13.50
CA ARG A 141 -3.77 -0.48 14.54
C ARG A 141 -3.44 -1.38 15.72
N THR A 142 -3.29 -0.78 16.90
CA THR A 142 -2.86 -1.48 18.12
C THR A 142 -3.83 -1.29 19.27
N ALA A 143 -3.73 -2.17 20.27
CA ALA A 143 -4.59 -2.14 21.46
C ALA A 143 -4.28 -0.95 22.39
N SER A 144 -3.04 -0.48 22.41
CA SER A 144 -2.57 0.55 23.34
C SER A 144 -1.27 1.20 22.86
N PRO A 145 -0.85 2.32 23.48
CA PRO A 145 0.47 2.90 23.25
C PRO A 145 1.62 1.91 23.52
N GLN A 146 1.49 1.04 24.52
CA GLN A 146 2.50 0.02 24.85
C GLN A 146 2.59 -1.04 23.76
N ALA A 147 1.45 -1.44 23.17
CA ALA A 147 1.45 -2.35 22.03
C ALA A 147 2.09 -1.69 20.79
N LEU A 148 1.89 -0.38 20.59
CA LEU A 148 2.59 0.37 19.55
C LEU A 148 4.09 0.42 19.81
N GLU A 149 4.53 0.67 21.04
CA GLU A 149 5.94 0.65 21.43
C GLU A 149 6.59 -0.71 21.14
N ALA A 150 5.91 -1.81 21.49
CA ALA A 150 6.37 -3.16 21.18
C ALA A 150 6.53 -3.39 19.67
N PHE A 151 5.61 -2.87 18.85
CA PHE A 151 5.72 -2.91 17.40
C PHE A 151 6.90 -2.07 16.89
N LEU A 152 7.10 -0.86 17.41
CA LEU A 152 8.24 -0.01 17.06
C LEU A 152 9.59 -0.67 17.41
N ALA A 153 9.65 -1.37 18.54
CA ALA A 153 10.84 -2.14 18.91
C ALA A 153 11.18 -3.24 17.89
N GLN A 154 10.17 -3.88 17.28
CA GLN A 154 10.42 -4.85 16.20
C GLN A 154 11.01 -4.18 14.96
N ILE A 155 10.56 -2.97 14.62
CA ILE A 155 11.11 -2.19 13.50
C ILE A 155 12.55 -1.80 13.80
N HIS A 156 12.86 -1.28 15.00
CA HIS A 156 14.22 -0.87 15.37
C HIS A 156 15.21 -2.04 15.39
N ALA A 157 14.74 -3.26 15.64
CA ALA A 157 15.56 -4.46 15.57
C ALA A 157 15.91 -4.90 14.13
N VAL A 158 15.38 -4.23 13.11
CA VAL A 158 15.69 -4.51 11.70
C VAL A 158 17.04 -3.88 11.31
N PRO A 159 18.01 -4.67 10.82
CA PRO A 159 19.28 -4.13 10.34
C PRO A 159 19.08 -3.07 9.25
N GLY A 160 19.77 -1.94 9.41
CA GLY A 160 19.71 -0.82 8.48
C GLY A 160 18.62 0.20 8.78
N VAL A 161 17.70 -0.06 9.72
CA VAL A 161 16.79 0.99 10.22
C VAL A 161 17.59 2.00 11.03
N THR A 162 17.47 3.27 10.67
CA THR A 162 18.16 4.39 11.31
C THR A 162 17.25 5.19 12.24
N GLY A 163 15.93 5.10 12.04
CA GLY A 163 14.97 5.80 12.88
C GLY A 163 13.52 5.56 12.48
N THR A 164 12.61 6.08 13.29
CA THR A 164 11.16 6.05 13.03
C THR A 164 10.50 7.37 13.43
N ARG A 165 9.50 7.81 12.67
CA ARG A 165 8.60 8.91 13.06
C ARG A 165 7.16 8.38 13.08
N SER A 166 6.49 8.52 14.21
CA SER A 166 5.14 7.97 14.42
C SER A 166 4.12 9.08 14.57
N TYR A 167 3.02 8.97 13.83
CA TYR A 167 1.88 9.88 13.89
C TYR A 167 0.65 9.12 14.34
N ILE A 168 0.12 9.44 15.52
CA ILE A 168 -1.08 8.79 16.05
C ILE A 168 -2.30 9.57 15.57
N ALA A 169 -3.26 8.88 14.95
CA ALA A 169 -4.53 9.48 14.57
C ALA A 169 -5.38 9.71 15.82
N LEU A 170 -5.64 10.98 16.13
CA LEU A 170 -6.50 11.35 17.26
C LEU A 170 -7.99 11.21 16.93
N SER A 171 -8.34 11.42 15.65
CA SER A 171 -9.68 11.27 15.12
C SER A 171 -9.61 10.94 13.65
N THR A 172 -10.54 10.10 13.19
CA THR A 172 -10.64 9.67 11.80
C THR A 172 -11.94 10.20 11.22
N TYR A 173 -11.87 11.20 10.34
CA TYR A 173 -13.04 11.74 9.65
C TYR A 173 -13.49 10.87 8.48
N LEU A 174 -12.56 10.16 7.84
CA LEU A 174 -12.83 9.29 6.71
C LEU A 174 -11.79 8.18 6.60
N GLU A 175 -12.26 6.94 6.53
CA GLU A 175 -11.45 5.75 6.25
C GLU A 175 -12.28 4.85 5.32
N ARG A 176 -11.87 4.73 4.05
CA ARG A 176 -12.64 4.02 3.02
C ARG A 176 -11.72 3.34 1.98
N PRO A 177 -12.19 2.27 1.31
CA PRO A 177 -11.42 1.63 0.24
C PRO A 177 -11.34 2.50 -1.02
N VAL A 178 -10.58 2.00 -2.00
CA VAL A 178 -10.44 2.61 -3.34
C VAL A 178 -11.80 2.84 -3.98
N GLN A 179 -12.01 4.05 -4.52
CA GLN A 179 -13.25 4.44 -5.20
C GLN A 179 -13.12 4.25 -6.72
N ALA A 180 -14.22 3.92 -7.39
CA ALA A 180 -14.24 3.71 -8.84
C ALA A 180 -14.26 5.03 -9.66
N GLY A 181 -14.71 6.12 -9.03
CA GLY A 181 -14.73 7.45 -9.63
C GLY A 181 -13.33 8.06 -9.70
N VAL A 182 -13.09 8.85 -10.74
CA VAL A 182 -11.88 9.66 -10.91
C VAL A 182 -12.32 11.11 -11.03
N THR A 183 -11.64 12.00 -10.31
CA THR A 183 -11.86 13.45 -10.45
C THR A 183 -10.94 13.94 -11.55
N ASP A 184 -11.49 14.21 -12.74
CA ASP A 184 -10.70 14.68 -13.88
C ASP A 184 -10.31 16.16 -13.75
N SER A 185 -11.17 16.96 -13.11
CA SER A 185 -10.93 18.37 -12.80
C SER A 185 -11.32 18.65 -11.36
N TRP A 186 -10.39 19.21 -10.57
CA TRP A 186 -10.68 19.62 -9.21
C TRP A 186 -11.56 20.88 -9.21
N PRO A 187 -12.77 20.83 -8.62
CA PRO A 187 -13.62 22.00 -8.53
C PRO A 187 -13.02 23.04 -7.57
N ASP A 188 -13.35 24.31 -7.77
CA ASP A 188 -13.07 25.34 -6.78
C ASP A 188 -13.83 25.02 -5.47
N MET A 189 -13.11 25.04 -4.35
CA MET A 189 -13.64 24.66 -3.04
C MET A 189 -13.60 25.88 -2.12
N PRO A 190 -14.62 26.76 -2.19
CA PRO A 190 -14.67 27.94 -1.35
C PRO A 190 -14.76 27.53 0.12
N LEU A 191 -14.05 28.24 0.98
CA LEU A 191 -14.16 28.07 2.43
C LEU A 191 -15.59 28.37 2.88
N PRO A 192 -16.17 27.60 3.81
CA PRO A 192 -17.45 27.94 4.41
C PRO A 192 -17.36 29.34 5.04
N LYS A 193 -18.41 30.13 4.85
CA LYS A 193 -18.55 31.49 5.42
C LYS A 193 -18.75 31.44 6.94
#